data_AF-A0A937PYE2-F1
#
_entry.id   AF-A0A937PYE2-F1
#
_cell.length_a   1.000
_cell.length_b   1.000
_cell.length_c   1.000
_cell.angle_alpha   90.00
_cell.angle_beta   90.00
_cell.angle_gamma   90.00
#
_symmetry.space_group_name_H-M   'P 1'
#
loop_
_entity.id
_entity.type
_entity.pdbx_description
1 polymer ?
#
loop_
_entity_poly.entity_id
_entity_poly.type
_entity_poly.pdbx_seq_one_letter_code
_entity_poly.pdbx_strand_id
1 'polypeptide(L)' 'MTGQVALAGACAGLAPAAASCAAAGPRQASPNRLPNIVLIFTDDQGYQDLGCFGSPDIRTPNIDRLRAGGM' A
#
# COMPACT_ATOMS: atom_id res chain seq x y z
N MET A 1 -25.17 33.76 -29.65
CA MET A 1 -26.28 33.03 -30.30
C MET A 1 -25.71 31.71 -30.73
N THR A 2 -25.96 30.56 -30.12
CA THR A 2 -27.08 30.11 -29.28
C THR A 2 -26.57 28.84 -28.61
N GLY A 3 -26.57 28.76 -27.28
CA GLY A 3 -27.39 27.74 -26.64
C GLY A 3 -26.66 27.04 -25.50
N GLN A 4 -26.68 27.67 -24.31
CA GLN A 4 -26.62 26.94 -23.06
C GLN A 4 -27.93 26.16 -22.92
N VAL A 5 -27.84 24.85 -22.73
CA VAL A 5 -28.92 24.08 -22.09
C VAL A 5 -28.35 23.53 -20.80
N ALA A 6 -28.58 24.31 -19.74
CA ALA A 6 -28.50 23.83 -18.37
C ALA A 6 -29.67 22.90 -18.14
N LEU A 7 -29.40 21.65 -17.76
CA LEU A 7 -30.37 20.84 -17.04
C LEU A 7 -29.80 20.57 -15.64
N ALA A 8 -30.31 21.35 -14.69
CA ALA A 8 -30.13 21.17 -13.27
C ALA A 8 -30.84 19.88 -12.84
N GLY A 9 -30.06 18.83 -12.59
CA GLY A 9 -30.50 17.65 -11.86
C GLY A 9 -30.23 17.85 -10.36
N ALA A 10 -31.22 18.36 -9.65
CA ALA A 10 -31.20 18.51 -8.20
C ALA A 10 -31.36 17.14 -7.52
N CYS A 11 -30.27 16.53 -7.08
CA CYS A 11 -30.29 15.51 -6.04
C CYS A 11 -30.09 16.18 -4.69
N ALA A 12 -31.15 16.80 -4.18
CA ALA A 12 -31.27 17.12 -2.76
C ALA A 12 -31.53 15.82 -2.00
N GLY A 13 -30.48 15.24 -1.43
CA GLY A 13 -30.55 13.99 -0.68
C GLY A 13 -29.50 13.96 0.41
N LEU A 14 -29.94 14.32 1.63
CA LEU A 14 -29.45 13.92 2.95
C LEU A 14 -27.98 13.44 3.05
N ALA A 15 -27.15 14.29 3.66
CA ALA A 15 -25.81 13.92 4.11
C ALA A 15 -25.84 12.77 5.14
N PRO A 16 -24.91 11.80 5.04
CA PRO A 16 -24.20 11.30 6.19
C PRO A 16 -22.81 11.93 6.19
N ALA A 17 -22.49 12.65 7.27
CA ALA A 17 -21.13 12.97 7.65
C ALA A 17 -20.39 11.66 7.98
N ALA A 18 -19.98 10.92 6.96
CA ALA A 18 -19.06 9.81 7.10
C ALA A 18 -17.66 10.39 7.25
N ALA A 19 -17.20 10.38 8.50
CA ALA A 19 -15.84 10.61 8.95
C ALA A 19 -14.80 10.57 7.81
N SER A 20 -14.28 11.75 7.47
CA SER A 20 -12.99 11.87 6.81
C SER A 20 -11.94 11.28 7.74
N CYS A 21 -11.79 9.96 7.72
CA CYS A 21 -10.55 9.33 8.11
C CYS A 21 -9.49 9.99 7.24
N ALA A 22 -8.66 10.82 7.87
CA ALA A 22 -7.51 11.41 7.20
C ALA A 22 -6.73 10.25 6.61
N ALA A 23 -6.84 10.08 5.28
CA ALA A 23 -5.97 9.21 4.55
C ALA A 23 -4.57 9.68 4.91
N ALA A 24 -3.83 8.87 5.66
CA ALA A 24 -2.42 9.08 5.90
C ALA A 24 -1.77 9.02 4.51
N GLY A 25 -1.67 10.19 3.87
CA GLY A 25 -1.00 10.34 2.60
C GLY A 25 0.42 9.79 2.73
N PRO A 26 1.02 9.35 1.61
CA PRO A 26 2.38 8.82 1.64
C PRO A 26 3.27 9.82 2.38
N ARG A 27 3.89 9.38 3.47
CA ARG A 27 4.77 10.20 4.29
C ARG A 27 5.93 10.60 3.38
N GLN A 28 5.90 11.84 2.89
CA GLN A 28 6.96 12.38 2.04
C GLN A 28 8.27 12.21 2.80
N ALA A 29 9.14 11.35 2.27
CA ALA A 29 10.47 11.18 2.80
C ALA A 29 11.15 12.54 2.68
N SER A 30 11.53 13.13 3.82
CA SER A 30 12.32 14.36 3.81
C SER A 30 13.57 14.07 2.97
N PRO A 31 13.88 14.86 1.93
CA PRO A 31 14.94 14.55 0.98
C PRO A 31 16.34 14.49 1.61
N ASN A 32 16.45 14.85 2.90
CA ASN A 32 17.67 14.88 3.68
C ASN A 32 17.66 13.93 4.90
N ARG A 33 16.68 13.01 5.01
CA ARG A 33 16.70 11.97 6.06
C ARG A 33 17.32 10.72 5.47
N LEU A 34 18.43 10.28 6.05
CA LEU A 34 19.06 9.01 5.71
C LEU A 34 18.06 7.86 5.88
N PRO A 35 18.08 6.85 4.99
CA PRO A 35 17.22 5.69 5.14
C PRO A 35 17.59 4.94 6.42
N ASN A 36 16.58 4.39 7.10
CA ASN A 36 16.84 3.46 8.18
C ASN A 36 17.20 2.12 7.56
N ILE A 37 18.38 1.61 7.85
CA ILE A 37 18.84 0.30 7.38
C ILE A 37 18.57 -0.72 8.49
N VAL A 38 17.85 -1.78 8.16
CA VAL A 38 17.63 -2.93 9.04
C VAL A 38 18.24 -4.15 8.35
N LEU A 39 19.28 -4.72 8.96
CA LEU A 39 19.89 -5.96 8.49
C LEU A 39 19.28 -7.14 9.24
N ILE A 40 18.62 -8.03 8.49
CA ILE A 40 18.12 -9.30 9.01
C ILE A 40 19.01 -10.37 8.38
N PHE A 41 19.74 -11.09 9.23
CA PHE A 41 20.66 -12.14 8.81
C PHE A 41 20.21 -13.48 9.40
N THR A 42 20.19 -14.49 8.56
CA THR A 42 19.82 -15.87 8.91
C THR A 42 21.01 -16.76 8.63
N ASP A 43 21.27 -17.68 9.55
CA ASP A 43 22.33 -18.68 9.38
C ASP A 43 21.82 -19.85 8.53
N ASP A 44 22.64 -20.34 7.60
CA ASP A 44 22.40 -21.51 6.74
C ASP A 44 21.04 -21.59 6.03
N GLN A 45 20.37 -20.45 5.79
CA GLN A 45 19.11 -20.46 5.06
C GLN A 45 19.32 -20.82 3.59
N GLY A 46 18.77 -21.96 3.19
CA GLY A 46 18.80 -22.46 1.81
C GLY A 46 17.68 -21.89 0.95
N TYR A 47 17.78 -22.09 -0.37
CA TYR A 47 16.77 -21.64 -1.33
C TYR A 47 15.38 -22.26 -1.09
N GLN A 48 15.35 -23.51 -0.62
CA GLN A 48 14.11 -24.25 -0.37
C GLN A 48 13.43 -23.89 0.97
N ASP A 49 14.02 -22.97 1.75
CA ASP A 49 13.49 -22.57 3.06
C ASP A 49 12.54 -21.38 3.02
N LEU A 50 12.39 -20.74 1.85
CA LEU A 50 11.51 -19.60 1.66
C LEU A 50 10.27 -19.98 0.85
N GLY A 51 9.10 -19.59 1.35
CA GLY A 51 7.83 -19.78 0.68
C GLY A 51 7.80 -19.12 -0.70
N CYS A 52 8.38 -17.93 -0.83
CA CYS A 52 8.52 -17.23 -2.11
C CYS A 52 9.41 -17.92 -3.15
N PHE A 53 10.19 -18.94 -2.76
CA PHE A 53 10.97 -19.80 -3.66
C PHE A 53 10.35 -21.20 -3.85
N GLY A 54 9.12 -21.41 -3.38
CA GLY A 54 8.37 -22.64 -3.63
C GLY A 54 8.59 -23.74 -2.59
N SER A 55 8.97 -23.39 -1.35
CA SER A 55 8.98 -24.36 -0.25
C SER A 55 7.59 -24.99 -0.05
N PRO A 56 7.45 -26.32 -0.04
CA PRO A 56 6.15 -26.98 0.12
C PRO A 56 5.61 -26.90 1.55
N ASP A 57 6.51 -26.88 2.54
CA ASP A 57 6.15 -27.03 3.95
C ASP A 57 6.42 -25.74 4.77
N ILE A 58 7.37 -24.92 4.34
CA ILE A 58 7.83 -23.76 5.12
C ILE A 58 7.07 -22.50 4.67
N ARG A 59 6.37 -21.87 5.62
CA ARG A 59 5.59 -20.65 5.39
C ARG A 59 6.34 -19.44 5.94
N THR A 60 6.70 -18.50 5.07
CA THR A 60 7.46 -17.29 5.43
C THR A 60 6.69 -16.01 5.14
N PRO A 61 5.48 -15.81 5.69
CA PRO A 61 4.54 -14.77 5.23
C PRO A 61 5.08 -13.34 5.35
N ASN A 62 6.00 -13.07 6.29
CA ASN A 62 6.62 -11.75 6.41
C ASN A 62 7.68 -11.53 5.32
N ILE A 63 8.50 -12.55 5.00
CA ILE A 63 9.50 -12.49 3.94
C ILE A 63 8.82 -12.48 2.56
N ASP A 64 7.75 -13.26 2.40
CA ASP A 64 6.95 -13.31 1.18
C ASP A 64 6.30 -11.94 0.89
N ARG A 65 5.79 -11.26 1.93
CA ARG A 65 5.30 -9.88 1.80
C ARG A 65 6.41 -8.88 1.47
N LEU A 66 7.61 -9.05 2.04
CA LEU A 66 8.76 -8.22 1.70
C LEU A 66 9.16 -8.38 0.22
N ARG A 67 9.19 -9.63 -0.29
CA ARG A 67 9.40 -9.96 -1.70
C ARG A 67 8.33 -9.30 -2.59
N ALA A 68 7.06 -9.37 -2.21
CA ALA A 68 5.96 -8.79 -2.97
C ALA A 68 5.91 -7.24 -2.91
N GLY A 69 6.40 -6.66 -1.81
CA GLY A 69 6.37 -5.22 -1.54
C GLY A 69 7.60 -4.45 -2.01
N GLY A 70 8.62 -5.10 -2.57
CA GLY A 70 9.85 -4.43 -3.01
C GLY A 70 10.68 -5.26 -3.99
N MET A 71 10.56 -4.87 -5.28
CA MET A 71 11.12 -5.38 -6.56
C MET A 71 10.69 -6.76 -7.05
#